data_AF-A0A0B4ES40-F1
#
_entry.id   AF-A0A0B4ES40-F1
#
_cell.length_a   1.000
_cell.length_b   1.000
_cell.length_c   1.000
_cell.angle_alpha   90.00
_cell.angle_beta   90.00
_cell.angle_gamma   90.00
#
_symmetry.space_group_name_H-M   'P 1'
#
loop_
_entity.id
_entity.type
_entity.pdbx_description
1 polymer ?
#
loop_
_entity_poly.entity_id
_entity_poly.type
_entity_poly.pdbx_seq_one_letter_code
_entity_poly.pdbx_strand_id
1 'polypeptide(L)'
;AQAYRKQFGQFVTDSHQAAQALKDMQKQADEARMQFEFVELEMYSALRATIATHRELNADTLTFAENASELLRLLLALRNREYCYVQQGGEQCLKEWEELMQATENSVSLLQTRISAEQKDVLQTAQEAIISYRVAFKQYSANRIANERGAEKMKQLADRVMRDTDQALSTHQQQMVRRSTSILRVLVISAMVILGLATLAGWVIRQLILPPLRQTLVLAQSIAAGDLSRDITTGRRDELGQLCQAMSTMTINLRELVKRIVQGIDQL
;
A
#
# COMPACT_ATOMS: atom_id res chain seq x y z
N ALA A 1 6.11 7.86 -3.29
CA ALA A 1 5.17 9.01 -3.41
C ALA A 1 5.39 9.88 -4.66
N GLN A 2 6.59 10.44 -4.90
CA GLN A 2 6.84 11.34 -6.05
C GLN A 2 6.59 10.69 -7.43
N ALA A 3 7.05 9.44 -7.63
CA ALA A 3 6.81 8.69 -8.86
C ALA A 3 5.31 8.46 -9.15
N TYR A 4 4.52 8.20 -8.11
CA TYR A 4 3.06 8.02 -8.21
C TYR A 4 2.37 9.31 -8.65
N ARG A 5 2.72 10.44 -8.02
CA ARG A 5 2.16 11.74 -8.37
C ARG A 5 2.49 12.14 -9.81
N LYS A 6 3.73 11.91 -10.26
CA LYS A 6 4.15 12.15 -11.64
C LYS A 6 3.36 11.29 -12.63
N GLN A 7 3.27 9.99 -12.36
CA GLN A 7 2.51 9.06 -13.20
C GLN A 7 1.02 9.41 -13.25
N PHE A 8 0.47 9.91 -12.14
CA PHE A 8 -0.93 10.32 -12.07
C PHE A 8 -1.21 11.55 -12.93
N GLY A 9 -0.33 12.56 -12.87
CA GLY A 9 -0.42 13.73 -13.75
C GLY A 9 -0.37 13.35 -15.24
N GLN A 10 0.51 12.40 -15.61
CA GLN A 10 0.57 11.90 -16.98
C GLN A 10 -0.73 11.19 -17.37
N PHE A 11 -1.22 10.28 -16.53
CA PHE A 11 -2.47 9.55 -16.77
C PHE A 11 -3.67 10.50 -16.96
N VAL A 12 -3.80 11.54 -16.13
CA VAL A 12 -4.85 12.55 -16.28
C VAL A 12 -4.74 13.27 -17.62
N THR A 13 -3.51 13.61 -18.03
CA THR A 13 -3.26 14.27 -19.33
C THR A 13 -3.65 13.36 -20.50
N ASP A 14 -3.21 12.10 -20.47
CA ASP A 14 -3.50 11.11 -21.51
C ASP A 14 -5.02 10.83 -21.58
N SER A 15 -5.70 10.80 -20.44
CA SER A 15 -7.16 10.66 -20.34
C SER A 15 -7.90 11.84 -20.99
N HIS A 16 -7.47 13.07 -20.73
CA HIS A 16 -8.02 14.26 -21.39
C HIS A 16 -7.76 14.26 -22.90
N GLN A 17 -6.57 13.88 -23.34
CA GLN A 17 -6.21 13.77 -24.76
C GLN A 17 -7.03 12.68 -25.47
N ALA A 18 -7.28 11.55 -24.82
CA ALA A 18 -8.15 10.51 -25.37
C ALA A 18 -9.60 10.99 -25.52
N ALA A 19 -10.13 11.71 -24.51
CA ALA A 19 -11.47 12.27 -24.56
C ALA A 19 -11.61 13.35 -25.65
N GLN A 20 -10.59 14.17 -25.85
CA GLN A 20 -10.59 15.18 -26.92
C GLN A 20 -10.49 14.52 -28.29
N ALA A 21 -9.57 13.56 -28.46
CA ALA A 21 -9.42 12.84 -29.72
C ALA A 21 -10.69 12.06 -30.10
N LEU A 22 -11.46 11.56 -29.13
CA LEU A 22 -12.76 10.95 -29.38
C LEU A 22 -13.75 11.95 -30.01
N LYS A 23 -13.84 13.17 -29.46
CA LYS A 23 -14.72 14.22 -29.98
C LYS A 23 -14.29 14.65 -31.38
N ASP A 24 -12.99 14.84 -31.58
CA ASP A 24 -12.44 15.24 -32.87
C ASP A 24 -12.71 14.16 -33.93
N MET A 25 -12.50 12.88 -33.58
CA MET A 25 -12.83 11.75 -34.45
C MET A 25 -14.32 11.68 -34.77
N GLN A 26 -15.22 11.87 -33.80
CA GLN A 26 -16.67 11.91 -34.06
C GLN A 26 -17.04 13.02 -35.04
N LYS A 27 -16.44 14.21 -34.90
CA LYS A 27 -16.64 15.31 -35.84
C LYS A 27 -16.18 14.94 -37.25
N GLN A 28 -15.02 14.31 -37.40
CA GLN A 28 -14.54 13.87 -38.72
C GLN A 28 -15.39 12.74 -39.31
N ALA A 29 -15.93 11.86 -38.46
CA ALA A 29 -16.84 10.80 -38.88
C ALA A 29 -18.16 11.37 -39.42
N ASP A 30 -18.71 12.39 -38.75
CA ASP A 30 -19.91 13.09 -39.21
C ASP A 30 -19.65 13.89 -40.50
N GLU A 31 -18.49 14.53 -40.62
CA GLU A 31 -18.06 15.19 -41.86
C GLU A 31 -17.98 14.18 -43.01
N ALA A 32 -17.31 13.04 -42.82
CA ALA A 32 -17.25 11.99 -43.82
C ALA A 32 -18.64 11.48 -44.21
N ARG A 33 -19.57 11.34 -43.25
CA ARG A 33 -20.96 10.99 -43.54
C ARG A 33 -21.64 12.01 -44.44
N MET A 34 -21.56 13.29 -44.10
CA MET A 34 -22.16 14.36 -44.89
C MET A 34 -21.60 14.40 -46.32
N GLN A 35 -20.29 14.25 -46.48
CA GLN A 35 -19.67 14.25 -47.81
C GLN A 35 -20.09 13.03 -48.64
N PHE A 36 -20.23 11.85 -48.02
CA PHE A 36 -20.70 10.64 -48.72
C PHE A 36 -22.20 10.70 -49.06
N GLU A 37 -23.03 11.28 -48.18
CA GLU A 37 -24.45 11.58 -48.47
C GLU A 37 -24.56 12.57 -49.64
N PHE A 38 -23.69 13.58 -49.69
CA PHE A 38 -23.64 14.54 -50.79
C PHE A 38 -23.22 13.88 -52.11
N VAL A 39 -22.19 13.01 -52.09
CA VAL A 39 -21.82 12.17 -53.24
C VAL A 39 -23.03 11.36 -53.74
N GLU A 40 -23.75 10.69 -52.85
CA GLU A 40 -24.94 9.92 -53.22
C GLU A 40 -26.02 10.79 -53.88
N LEU A 41 -26.32 11.96 -53.30
CA LEU A 41 -27.31 12.91 -53.83
C LEU A 41 -26.95 13.42 -55.22
N GLU A 42 -25.71 13.84 -55.43
CA GLU A 42 -25.20 14.31 -56.73
C GLU A 42 -25.22 13.18 -57.78
N MET A 43 -25.03 11.94 -57.36
CA MET A 43 -25.05 10.80 -58.27
C MET A 43 -26.48 10.45 -58.70
N TYR A 44 -27.46 10.53 -57.80
CA TYR A 44 -28.87 10.40 -58.16
C TYR A 44 -29.38 11.57 -59.01
N SER A 45 -28.91 12.80 -58.75
CA SER A 45 -29.26 13.97 -59.56
C SER A 45 -28.78 13.79 -61.01
N ALA A 46 -27.53 13.34 -61.20
CA ALA A 46 -26.94 13.04 -62.50
C ALA A 46 -27.67 11.91 -63.24
N LEU A 47 -28.05 10.85 -62.53
CA LEU A 47 -28.85 9.76 -63.10
C LEU A 47 -30.21 10.26 -63.58
N ARG A 48 -30.91 11.07 -62.77
CA ARG A 48 -32.22 11.63 -63.13
C ARG A 48 -32.13 12.57 -64.33
N ALA A 49 -31.09 13.38 -64.43
CA ALA A 49 -30.85 14.26 -65.58
C ALA A 49 -30.63 13.45 -66.88
N THR A 50 -29.88 12.35 -66.79
CA THR A 50 -29.63 11.44 -67.93
C THR A 50 -30.93 10.81 -68.43
N ILE A 51 -31.79 10.34 -67.51
CA ILE A 51 -33.10 9.76 -67.83
C ILE A 51 -34.03 10.83 -68.46
N ALA A 52 -34.08 12.04 -67.88
CA ALA A 52 -34.96 13.11 -68.36
C ALA A 52 -34.63 13.58 -69.79
N THR A 53 -33.35 13.54 -70.16
CA THR A 53 -32.88 13.94 -71.49
C THR A 53 -33.08 12.87 -72.58
N HIS A 54 -33.72 11.73 -72.27
CA HIS A 54 -33.92 10.60 -73.19
C HIS A 54 -32.62 10.08 -73.84
N ARG A 55 -31.47 10.34 -73.21
CA ARG A 55 -30.22 9.67 -73.55
C ARG A 55 -30.29 8.21 -73.09
N GLU A 56 -29.71 7.29 -73.85
CA GLU A 56 -29.57 5.90 -73.41
C GLU A 56 -28.92 5.86 -72.03
N LEU A 57 -29.50 5.09 -71.10
CA LEU A 57 -28.85 4.80 -69.84
C LEU A 57 -27.59 4.00 -70.14
N ASN A 58 -26.45 4.68 -70.15
CA ASN A 58 -25.16 4.00 -70.23
C ASN A 58 -24.97 3.15 -68.97
N ALA A 59 -24.52 1.91 -69.15
CA ALA A 59 -24.25 0.97 -68.05
C ALA A 59 -23.38 1.60 -66.95
N ASP A 60 -22.45 2.48 -67.34
CA ASP A 60 -21.57 3.22 -66.44
C ASP A 60 -22.34 4.10 -65.43
N THR A 61 -23.47 4.70 -65.81
CA THR A 61 -24.26 5.59 -64.95
C THR A 61 -25.01 4.82 -63.86
N LEU A 62 -25.51 3.63 -64.20
CA LEU A 62 -26.19 2.75 -63.26
C LEU A 62 -25.18 2.12 -62.30
N THR A 63 -24.07 1.58 -62.83
CA THR A 63 -22.97 1.06 -62.02
C THR A 63 -22.41 2.14 -61.10
N PHE A 64 -22.34 3.39 -61.54
CA PHE A 64 -21.92 4.49 -60.70
C PHE A 64 -22.86 4.68 -59.50
N ALA A 65 -24.18 4.78 -59.71
CA ALA A 65 -25.14 4.90 -58.60
C ALA A 65 -25.09 3.72 -57.60
N GLU A 66 -24.93 2.48 -58.09
CA GLU A 66 -24.75 1.29 -57.23
C GLU A 66 -23.52 1.43 -56.31
N ASN A 67 -22.43 1.94 -56.85
CA ASN A 67 -21.19 2.12 -56.10
C ASN A 67 -21.28 3.23 -55.03
N ALA A 68 -22.11 4.28 -55.21
CA ALA A 68 -22.35 5.26 -54.13
C ALA A 68 -23.06 4.64 -52.93
N SER A 69 -24.10 3.84 -53.19
CA SER A 69 -24.80 3.13 -52.11
C SER A 69 -23.88 2.12 -51.41
N GLU A 70 -22.92 1.53 -52.13
CA GLU A 70 -21.87 0.70 -51.51
C GLU A 70 -20.98 1.51 -50.57
N LEU A 71 -20.54 2.70 -50.99
CA LEU A 71 -19.71 3.59 -50.16
C LEU A 71 -20.40 3.96 -48.83
N LEU A 72 -21.70 4.28 -48.85
CA LEU A 72 -22.45 4.55 -47.61
C LEU A 72 -22.59 3.32 -46.73
N ARG A 73 -22.78 2.13 -47.32
CA ARG A 73 -22.80 0.87 -46.56
C ARG A 73 -21.47 0.58 -45.89
N LEU A 74 -20.35 0.81 -46.60
CA LEU A 74 -19.00 0.68 -46.04
C LEU A 74 -18.78 1.68 -44.90
N LEU A 75 -19.24 2.92 -45.05
CA LEU A 75 -19.18 3.91 -43.98
C LEU A 75 -20.01 3.52 -42.75
N LEU A 76 -21.21 2.97 -42.94
CA LEU A 76 -22.02 2.44 -41.83
C LEU A 76 -21.32 1.27 -41.13
N ALA A 77 -20.70 0.36 -41.88
CA ALA A 77 -19.92 -0.74 -41.32
C ALA A 77 -18.72 -0.22 -40.52
N LEU A 78 -18.02 0.81 -41.02
CA LEU A 78 -16.95 1.52 -40.31
C LEU A 78 -17.44 2.11 -38.99
N ARG A 79 -18.57 2.82 -38.99
CA ARG A 79 -19.15 3.40 -37.76
C ARG A 79 -19.52 2.33 -36.74
N ASN A 80 -20.02 1.18 -37.18
CA ASN A 80 -20.31 0.04 -36.29
C ASN A 80 -19.03 -0.54 -35.67
N ARG A 81 -17.94 -0.68 -36.45
CA ARG A 81 -16.65 -1.16 -35.91
C ARG A 81 -15.96 -0.11 -35.05
N GLU A 82 -16.12 1.18 -35.35
CA GLU A 82 -15.68 2.26 -34.48
C GLU A 82 -16.38 2.14 -33.13
N TYR A 83 -17.71 1.96 -33.12
CA TYR A 83 -18.48 1.80 -31.90
C TYR A 83 -18.02 0.58 -31.08
N CYS A 84 -17.76 -0.56 -31.73
CA CYS A 84 -17.13 -1.74 -31.10
C CYS A 84 -15.84 -1.34 -30.38
N TYR A 85 -14.93 -0.66 -31.07
CA TYR A 85 -13.64 -0.26 -30.52
C TYR A 85 -13.77 0.81 -29.41
N VAL A 86 -14.69 1.77 -29.55
CA VAL A 86 -14.93 2.79 -28.52
C VAL A 86 -15.46 2.16 -27.24
N GLN A 87 -16.38 1.19 -27.34
CA GLN A 87 -16.97 0.54 -26.18
C GLN A 87 -16.04 -0.50 -25.54
N GLN A 88 -15.52 -1.42 -26.35
CA GLN A 88 -14.82 -2.60 -25.86
C GLN A 88 -13.29 -2.47 -25.96
N GLY A 89 -12.79 -1.57 -26.81
CA GLY A 89 -11.39 -1.52 -27.17
C GLY A 89 -10.96 -2.79 -27.91
N GLY A 90 -9.75 -3.24 -27.63
CA GLY A 90 -9.24 -4.52 -28.11
C GLY A 90 -8.68 -4.50 -29.53
N GLU A 91 -7.78 -5.44 -29.76
CA GLU A 91 -7.04 -5.57 -31.03
C GLU A 91 -7.95 -6.03 -32.18
N GLN A 92 -8.99 -6.82 -31.88
CA GLN A 92 -9.90 -7.33 -32.90
C GLN A 92 -10.80 -6.24 -33.51
N CYS A 93 -11.49 -5.41 -32.70
CA CYS A 93 -12.29 -4.31 -33.25
C CYS A 93 -11.40 -3.32 -34.04
N LEU A 94 -10.16 -3.09 -33.57
CA LEU A 94 -9.19 -2.21 -34.26
C LEU A 94 -8.84 -2.76 -35.64
N LYS A 95 -8.45 -4.05 -35.71
CA LYS A 95 -8.08 -4.71 -36.96
C LYS A 95 -9.25 -4.72 -37.96
N GLU A 96 -10.44 -5.10 -37.51
CA GLU A 96 -11.64 -5.14 -38.36
C GLU A 96 -12.00 -3.73 -38.89
N TRP A 97 -11.82 -2.69 -38.08
CA TRP A 97 -12.02 -1.30 -38.53
C TRP A 97 -10.97 -0.89 -39.58
N GLU A 98 -9.70 -1.24 -39.39
CA GLU A 98 -8.62 -0.93 -40.34
C GLU A 98 -8.84 -1.63 -41.69
N GLU A 99 -9.28 -2.89 -41.67
CA GLU A 99 -9.62 -3.65 -42.89
C GLU A 99 -10.77 -2.99 -43.66
N LEU A 100 -11.85 -2.59 -42.96
CA LEU A 100 -12.97 -1.87 -43.59
C LEU A 100 -12.56 -0.48 -44.10
N MET A 101 -11.67 0.21 -43.40
CA MET A 101 -11.20 1.54 -43.80
C MET A 101 -10.40 1.42 -45.09
N GLN A 102 -9.51 0.44 -45.17
CA GLN A 102 -8.75 0.15 -46.39
C GLN A 102 -9.67 -0.24 -47.55
N ALA A 103 -10.70 -1.06 -47.30
CA ALA A 103 -11.69 -1.41 -48.31
C ALA A 103 -12.44 -0.16 -48.84
N THR A 104 -12.84 0.74 -47.93
CA THR A 104 -13.52 2.00 -48.29
C THR A 104 -12.63 2.89 -49.15
N GLU A 105 -11.37 3.09 -48.77
CA GLU A 105 -10.42 3.89 -49.55
C GLU A 105 -10.15 3.29 -50.93
N ASN A 106 -10.05 1.97 -51.02
CA ASN A 106 -9.88 1.27 -52.29
C ASN A 106 -11.12 1.45 -53.19
N SER A 107 -12.33 1.37 -52.64
CA SER A 107 -13.58 1.60 -53.39
C SER A 107 -13.68 3.04 -53.88
N VAL A 108 -13.35 4.03 -53.04
CA VAL A 108 -13.29 5.45 -53.44
C VAL A 108 -12.27 5.65 -54.56
N SER A 109 -11.07 5.09 -54.43
CA SER A 109 -10.02 5.20 -55.45
C SER A 109 -10.43 4.55 -56.77
N LEU A 110 -11.09 3.38 -56.73
CA LEU A 110 -11.59 2.71 -57.93
C LEU A 110 -12.64 3.58 -58.63
N LEU A 111 -13.54 4.20 -57.86
CA LEU A 111 -14.58 5.08 -58.39
C LEU A 111 -14.01 6.31 -59.06
N GLN A 112 -12.98 6.94 -58.48
CA GLN A 112 -12.31 8.10 -59.08
C GLN A 112 -11.77 7.82 -60.49
N THR A 113 -11.41 6.56 -60.80
CA THR A 113 -10.92 6.19 -62.14
C THR A 113 -12.03 6.04 -63.19
N ARG A 114 -13.28 5.84 -62.76
CA ARG A 114 -14.41 5.48 -63.64
C ARG A 114 -15.37 6.64 -63.94
N ILE A 115 -15.15 7.80 -63.32
CA ILE A 115 -16.11 8.92 -63.33
C ILE A 115 -15.64 10.09 -64.20
N SER A 116 -16.60 10.91 -64.63
CA SER A 116 -16.35 12.12 -65.43
C SER A 116 -15.69 13.23 -64.59
N ALA A 117 -15.05 14.20 -65.26
CA ALA A 117 -14.34 15.30 -64.59
C ALA A 117 -15.23 16.13 -63.65
N GLU A 118 -16.51 16.26 -63.96
CA GLU A 118 -17.50 17.02 -63.17
C GLU A 118 -17.81 16.34 -61.83
N GLN A 119 -17.82 15.00 -61.80
CA GLN A 119 -18.09 14.21 -60.59
C GLN A 119 -16.84 14.00 -59.72
N LYS A 120 -15.64 14.24 -60.29
CA LYS A 120 -14.37 14.04 -59.58
C LYS A 120 -14.20 14.95 -58.39
N ASP A 121 -14.66 16.20 -58.48
CA ASP A 121 -14.54 17.19 -57.41
C ASP A 121 -15.33 16.78 -56.15
N VAL A 122 -16.56 16.32 -56.36
CA VAL A 122 -17.45 15.83 -55.30
C VAL A 122 -16.85 14.60 -54.60
N LEU A 123 -16.35 13.64 -55.39
CA LEU A 123 -15.73 12.43 -54.85
C LEU A 123 -14.37 12.71 -54.18
N GLN A 124 -13.63 13.73 -54.64
CA GLN A 124 -12.38 14.16 -54.02
C GLN A 124 -12.63 14.72 -52.61
N THR A 125 -13.65 15.55 -52.44
CA THR A 125 -14.01 16.10 -51.12
C THR A 125 -14.38 14.98 -50.15
N ALA A 126 -15.14 13.98 -50.60
CA ALA A 126 -15.44 12.79 -49.80
C ALA A 126 -14.19 11.96 -49.46
N GLN A 127 -13.24 11.83 -50.40
CA GLN A 127 -11.96 11.17 -50.15
C GLN A 127 -11.14 11.90 -49.07
N GLU A 128 -11.08 13.22 -49.12
CA GLU A 128 -10.38 14.02 -48.11
C GLU A 128 -11.02 13.87 -46.72
N ALA A 129 -12.36 13.80 -46.66
CA ALA A 129 -13.09 13.58 -45.42
C ALA A 129 -12.85 12.19 -44.82
N ILE A 130 -12.85 11.11 -45.63
CA ILE A 130 -12.57 9.76 -45.12
C ILE A 130 -11.12 9.61 -44.65
N ILE A 131 -10.16 10.27 -45.34
CA ILE A 131 -8.76 10.32 -44.91
C ILE A 131 -8.62 11.04 -43.56
N SER A 132 -9.31 12.18 -43.40
CA SER A 132 -9.32 12.96 -42.16
C SER A 132 -9.93 12.16 -41.01
N TYR A 133 -11.02 11.45 -41.26
CA TYR A 133 -11.63 10.51 -40.31
C TYR A 133 -10.66 9.39 -39.93
N ARG A 134 -9.91 8.82 -40.90
CA ARG A 134 -8.90 7.80 -40.61
C ARG A 134 -7.80 8.29 -39.69
N VAL A 135 -7.27 9.49 -39.96
CA VAL A 135 -6.24 10.11 -39.13
C VAL A 135 -6.75 10.34 -37.70
N ALA A 136 -7.96 10.89 -37.57
CA ALA A 136 -8.56 11.14 -36.27
C ALA A 136 -8.83 9.84 -35.48
N PHE A 137 -9.28 8.77 -36.15
CA PHE A 137 -9.45 7.47 -35.51
C PHE A 137 -8.11 6.90 -35.02
N LYS A 138 -7.04 6.96 -35.82
CA LYS A 138 -5.70 6.52 -35.42
C LYS A 138 -5.15 7.32 -34.24
N GLN A 139 -5.43 8.62 -34.19
CA GLN A 139 -5.05 9.45 -33.06
C GLN A 139 -5.82 9.07 -31.79
N TYR A 140 -7.13 8.85 -31.90
CA TYR A 140 -7.95 8.37 -30.79
C TYR A 140 -7.48 7.00 -30.28
N SER A 141 -7.22 6.03 -31.17
CA SER A 141 -6.76 4.69 -30.79
C SER A 141 -5.40 4.73 -30.09
N ALA A 142 -4.45 5.53 -30.58
CA ALA A 142 -3.16 5.74 -29.94
C ALA A 142 -3.30 6.34 -28.53
N ASN A 143 -4.13 7.38 -28.37
CA ASN A 143 -4.37 8.02 -27.07
C ASN A 143 -5.06 7.07 -26.09
N ARG A 144 -6.01 6.27 -26.57
CA ARG A 144 -6.68 5.25 -25.76
C ARG A 144 -5.68 4.22 -25.24
N ILE A 145 -4.84 3.66 -26.11
CA ILE A 145 -3.81 2.68 -25.73
C ILE A 145 -2.82 3.28 -24.73
N ALA A 146 -2.42 4.55 -24.91
CA ALA A 146 -1.57 5.26 -23.96
C ALA A 146 -2.24 5.38 -22.58
N ASN A 147 -3.53 5.76 -22.57
CA ASN A 147 -4.33 5.88 -21.35
C ASN A 147 -4.50 4.53 -20.63
N GLU A 148 -4.78 3.43 -21.35
CA GLU A 148 -4.87 2.07 -20.80
C GLU A 148 -3.54 1.62 -20.18
N ARG A 149 -2.42 1.85 -20.86
CA ARG A 149 -1.08 1.58 -20.32
C ARG A 149 -0.77 2.44 -19.09
N GLY A 150 -1.24 3.69 -19.08
CA GLY A 150 -1.14 4.59 -17.94
C GLY A 150 -1.89 4.07 -16.71
N ALA A 151 -3.12 3.59 -16.91
CA ALA A 151 -3.95 2.99 -15.87
C ALA A 151 -3.32 1.72 -15.28
N GLU A 152 -2.79 0.83 -16.13
CA GLU A 152 -2.13 -0.40 -15.68
C GLU A 152 -0.87 -0.09 -14.85
N LYS A 153 -0.05 0.87 -15.30
CA LYS A 153 1.09 1.35 -14.48
C LYS A 153 0.65 1.93 -13.15
N MET A 154 -0.48 2.65 -13.11
CA MET A 154 -1.04 3.21 -11.88
C MET A 154 -1.43 2.12 -10.89
N LYS A 155 -2.12 1.07 -11.38
CA LYS A 155 -2.51 -0.09 -10.60
C LYS A 155 -1.30 -0.80 -10.01
N GLN A 156 -0.29 -1.10 -10.83
CA GLN A 156 0.95 -1.74 -10.36
C GLN A 156 1.69 -0.92 -9.30
N LEU A 157 1.68 0.40 -9.44
CA LEU A 157 2.32 1.29 -8.48
C LEU A 157 1.52 1.39 -7.18
N ALA A 158 0.18 1.41 -7.26
CA ALA A 158 -0.70 1.32 -6.08
C ALA A 158 -0.49 0.00 -5.33
N ASP A 159 -0.46 -1.13 -6.05
CA ASP A 159 -0.20 -2.46 -5.47
C ASP A 159 1.16 -2.54 -4.79
N ARG A 160 2.18 -1.83 -5.30
CA ARG A 160 3.49 -1.73 -4.65
C ARG A 160 3.41 -0.93 -3.36
N VAL A 161 2.78 0.25 -3.40
CA VAL A 161 2.64 1.12 -2.22
C VAL A 161 1.85 0.42 -1.11
N MET A 162 0.78 -0.31 -1.45
CA MET A 162 0.01 -1.11 -0.49
C MET A 162 0.85 -2.21 0.14
N ARG A 163 1.57 -3.00 -0.67
CA ARG A 163 2.47 -4.06 -0.17
C ARG A 163 3.57 -3.52 0.75
N ASP A 164 4.21 -2.41 0.36
CA ASP A 164 5.26 -1.78 1.18
C ASP A 164 4.68 -1.28 2.52
N THR A 165 3.46 -0.77 2.52
CA THR A 165 2.77 -0.29 3.73
C THR A 165 2.40 -1.45 4.66
N ASP A 166 1.86 -2.55 4.13
CA ASP A 166 1.55 -3.75 4.91
C ASP A 166 2.81 -4.38 5.52
N GLN A 167 3.91 -4.41 4.76
CA GLN A 167 5.19 -4.90 5.24
C GLN A 167 5.78 -3.99 6.34
N ALA A 168 5.66 -2.68 6.21
CA ALA A 168 6.09 -1.74 7.24
C ALA A 168 5.27 -1.89 8.54
N LEU A 169 3.94 -2.04 8.42
CA LEU A 169 3.04 -2.20 9.57
C LEU A 169 3.32 -3.51 10.33
N SER A 170 3.48 -4.62 9.60
CA SER A 170 3.83 -5.93 10.19
C SER A 170 5.21 -5.92 10.86
N THR A 171 6.20 -5.27 10.25
CA THR A 171 7.53 -5.10 10.85
C THR A 171 7.46 -4.28 12.14
N HIS A 172 6.68 -3.20 12.15
CA HIS A 172 6.49 -2.37 13.34
C HIS A 172 5.77 -3.12 14.47
N GLN A 173 4.73 -3.91 14.15
CA GLN A 173 4.06 -4.79 15.12
C GLN A 173 5.01 -5.84 15.71
N GLN A 174 5.82 -6.50 14.88
CA GLN A 174 6.79 -7.48 15.35
C GLN A 174 7.84 -6.85 16.27
N GLN A 175 8.31 -5.64 15.97
CA GLN A 175 9.23 -4.90 16.83
C GLN A 175 8.60 -4.54 18.18
N MET A 176 7.32 -4.14 18.20
CA MET A 176 6.57 -3.86 19.44
C MET A 176 6.43 -5.12 20.32
N VAL A 177 6.08 -6.27 19.72
CA VAL A 177 5.97 -7.56 20.45
C VAL A 177 7.34 -8.00 21.00
N ARG A 178 8.42 -7.86 20.22
CA ARG A 178 9.77 -8.18 20.69
C ARG A 178 10.21 -7.28 21.85
N ARG A 179 9.89 -5.98 21.82
CA ARG A 179 10.19 -5.06 22.94
C ARG A 179 9.41 -5.42 24.20
N SER A 180 8.11 -5.71 24.07
CA SER A 180 7.26 -6.11 25.19
C SER A 180 7.77 -7.38 25.88
N THR A 181 8.10 -8.42 25.10
CA THR A 181 8.62 -9.70 25.64
C THR A 181 10.00 -9.57 26.28
N SER A 182 10.85 -8.65 25.83
CA SER A 182 12.14 -8.36 26.46
C SER A 182 11.98 -7.62 27.79
N ILE A 183 11.09 -6.64 27.87
CA ILE A 183 10.80 -5.90 29.12
C ILE A 183 10.22 -6.85 30.17
N LEU A 184 9.25 -7.69 29.80
CA LEU A 184 8.71 -8.72 30.69
C LEU A 184 9.78 -9.67 31.21
N ARG A 185 10.69 -10.13 30.33
CA ARG A 185 11.82 -10.99 30.75
C ARG A 185 12.73 -10.30 31.76
N VAL A 186 13.12 -9.05 31.50
CA VAL A 186 13.97 -8.28 32.43
C VAL A 186 13.27 -8.09 33.77
N LEU A 187 11.98 -7.75 33.77
CA LEU A 187 11.19 -7.61 34.99
C LEU A 187 11.13 -8.92 35.79
N VAL A 188 10.81 -10.04 35.13
CA VAL A 188 10.74 -11.36 35.80
C VAL A 188 12.10 -11.74 36.37
N ILE A 189 13.19 -11.57 35.61
CA ILE A 189 14.55 -11.87 36.09
C ILE A 189 14.90 -10.96 37.29
N SER A 190 14.64 -9.65 37.19
CA SER A 190 14.90 -8.73 38.30
C SER A 190 14.10 -9.08 39.56
N ALA A 191 12.83 -9.47 39.40
CA ALA A 191 11.98 -9.87 40.50
C ALA A 191 12.50 -11.15 41.18
N MET A 192 12.93 -12.14 40.39
CA MET A 192 13.55 -13.36 40.93
C MET A 192 14.85 -13.07 41.68
N VAL A 193 15.70 -12.17 41.16
CA VAL A 193 16.94 -11.77 41.84
C VAL A 193 16.64 -11.06 43.16
N ILE A 194 15.69 -10.12 43.17
CA ILE A 194 15.29 -9.41 44.40
C ILE A 194 14.73 -10.39 45.44
N LEU A 195 13.86 -11.32 45.04
CA LEU A 195 13.32 -12.35 45.93
C LEU A 195 14.42 -13.28 46.46
N GLY A 196 15.38 -13.67 45.62
CA GLY A 196 16.54 -14.47 46.03
C GLY A 196 17.42 -13.74 47.05
N LEU A 197 17.70 -12.45 46.82
CA LEU A 197 18.48 -11.62 47.76
C LEU A 197 17.73 -11.39 49.07
N ALA A 198 16.42 -11.15 49.03
CA ALA A 198 15.60 -10.96 50.22
C ALA A 198 15.54 -12.22 51.09
N THR A 199 15.37 -13.39 50.47
CA THR A 199 15.36 -14.69 51.19
C THR A 199 16.74 -15.01 51.77
N LEU A 200 17.81 -14.78 51.02
CA LEU A 200 19.19 -14.95 51.51
C LEU A 200 19.48 -14.02 52.70
N ALA A 201 19.15 -12.73 52.58
CA ALA A 201 19.35 -11.75 53.64
C ALA A 201 18.59 -12.13 54.92
N GLY A 202 17.32 -12.53 54.80
CA GLY A 202 16.52 -13.01 55.93
C GLY A 202 17.11 -14.25 56.60
N TRP A 203 17.63 -15.20 55.82
CA TRP A 203 18.29 -16.40 56.32
C TRP A 203 19.59 -16.08 57.08
N VAL A 204 20.42 -15.20 56.52
CA VAL A 204 21.68 -14.74 57.13
C VAL A 204 21.42 -14.01 58.45
N ILE A 205 20.44 -13.10 58.50
CA ILE A 205 20.04 -12.38 59.73
C ILE A 205 19.58 -13.38 60.81
N ARG A 206 18.75 -14.36 60.44
CA ARG A 206 18.27 -15.39 61.36
C ARG A 206 19.41 -16.20 61.97
N GLN A 207 20.43 -16.54 61.19
CA GLN A 207 21.50 -17.41 61.66
C GLN A 207 22.61 -16.64 62.40
N LEU A 208 22.89 -15.39 62.01
CA LEU A 208 23.95 -14.61 62.62
C LEU A 208 23.47 -13.79 63.82
N ILE A 209 22.32 -13.12 63.75
CA ILE A 209 21.95 -12.09 64.75
C ILE A 209 21.10 -12.66 65.89
N LEU A 210 20.14 -13.55 65.60
CA LEU A 210 19.22 -14.05 66.63
C LEU A 210 19.91 -14.89 67.73
N PRO A 211 20.87 -15.79 67.45
CA PRO A 211 21.52 -16.58 68.49
C PRO A 211 22.25 -15.76 69.58
N PRO A 212 23.14 -14.79 69.26
CA PRO A 212 23.82 -13.99 70.29
C PRO A 212 22.87 -13.04 71.03
N LEU A 213 21.82 -12.53 70.37
CA LEU A 213 20.77 -11.76 71.07
C LEU A 213 20.02 -12.60 72.09
N ARG A 214 19.73 -13.88 71.78
CA ARG A 214 19.13 -14.79 72.75
C ARG A 214 20.09 -15.10 73.91
N GLN A 215 21.37 -15.31 73.62
CA GLN A 215 22.38 -15.56 74.65
C GLN A 215 22.51 -14.38 75.63
N THR A 216 22.57 -13.16 75.11
CA THR A 216 22.61 -11.93 75.95
C THR A 216 21.33 -11.75 76.75
N LEU A 217 20.16 -11.99 76.16
CA LEU A 217 18.88 -11.92 76.87
C LEU A 217 18.83 -12.93 78.02
N VAL A 218 19.26 -14.16 77.78
CA VAL A 218 19.31 -15.21 78.81
C VAL A 218 20.27 -14.84 79.94
N LEU A 219 21.42 -14.24 79.64
CA LEU A 219 22.35 -13.76 80.66
C LEU A 219 21.71 -12.66 81.53
N ALA A 220 21.10 -11.67 80.90
CA ALA A 220 20.42 -10.59 81.60
C ALA A 220 19.33 -11.13 82.54
N GLN A 221 18.55 -12.12 82.07
CA GLN A 221 17.53 -12.79 82.89
C GLN A 221 18.14 -13.54 84.07
N SER A 222 19.26 -14.23 83.89
CA SER A 222 19.95 -14.93 85.00
C SER A 222 20.51 -13.97 86.04
N ILE A 223 21.12 -12.86 85.61
CA ILE A 223 21.60 -11.81 86.53
C ILE A 223 20.42 -11.23 87.31
N ALA A 224 19.29 -10.93 86.65
CA ALA A 224 18.10 -10.41 87.30
C ALA A 224 17.48 -11.39 88.32
N ALA A 225 17.62 -12.70 88.09
CA ALA A 225 17.20 -13.75 89.01
C ALA A 225 18.20 -13.99 90.16
N GLY A 226 19.33 -13.27 90.21
CA GLY A 226 20.39 -13.44 91.20
C GLY A 226 21.35 -14.60 90.92
N ASP A 227 21.21 -15.29 89.78
CA ASP A 227 22.10 -16.36 89.33
C ASP A 227 23.31 -15.76 88.59
N LEU A 228 24.35 -15.44 89.36
CA LEU A 228 25.63 -14.95 88.84
C LEU A 228 26.59 -16.09 88.48
N SER A 229 26.15 -17.35 88.39
CA SER A 229 27.05 -18.48 88.11
C SER A 229 27.37 -18.68 86.62
N ARG A 230 26.60 -18.04 85.73
CA ARG A 230 26.75 -18.20 84.27
C ARG A 230 27.93 -17.38 83.73
N ASP A 231 28.70 -18.02 82.87
CA ASP A 231 29.77 -17.38 82.10
C ASP A 231 29.44 -17.43 80.61
N ILE A 232 29.63 -16.31 79.92
CA ILE A 232 29.43 -16.22 78.47
C ILE A 232 30.76 -15.87 77.83
N THR A 233 31.30 -16.83 77.11
CA THR A 233 32.45 -16.65 76.24
C THR A 233 31.97 -16.40 74.81
N THR A 234 32.30 -15.24 74.27
CA THR A 234 31.99 -14.87 72.87
C THR A 234 33.27 -14.80 72.05
N GLY A 235 33.34 -15.53 70.94
CA GLY A 235 34.42 -15.40 69.95
C GLY A 235 34.20 -14.29 68.92
N ARG A 236 33.13 -13.51 69.08
CA ARG A 236 32.63 -12.54 68.11
C ARG A 236 33.23 -11.16 68.39
N ARG A 237 33.65 -10.45 67.33
CA ARG A 237 34.37 -9.16 67.42
C ARG A 237 33.55 -7.94 66.97
N ASP A 238 32.25 -8.13 66.70
CA ASP A 238 31.34 -7.05 66.30
C ASP A 238 30.62 -6.43 67.51
N GLU A 239 29.68 -5.53 67.26
CA GLU A 239 28.93 -4.78 68.27
C GLU A 239 28.18 -5.71 69.24
N LEU A 240 27.68 -6.85 68.75
CA LEU A 240 27.01 -7.86 69.60
C LEU A 240 28.03 -8.60 70.47
N GLY A 241 29.22 -8.87 69.94
CA GLY A 241 30.34 -9.42 70.72
C GLY A 241 30.80 -8.48 71.84
N GLN A 242 30.90 -7.17 71.55
CA GLN A 242 31.24 -6.16 72.54
C GLN A 242 30.17 -6.05 73.64
N LEU A 243 28.89 -6.12 73.27
CA LEU A 243 27.79 -6.12 74.23
C LEU A 243 27.81 -7.35 75.16
N CYS A 244 28.03 -8.55 74.61
CA CYS A 244 28.23 -9.77 75.40
C CYS A 244 29.38 -9.62 76.40
N GLN A 245 30.51 -9.06 75.96
CA GLN A 245 31.69 -8.89 76.79
C GLN A 245 31.46 -7.89 77.93
N ALA A 246 30.78 -6.78 77.66
CA ALA A 246 30.42 -5.79 78.67
C ALA A 246 29.49 -6.40 79.74
N MET A 247 28.49 -7.18 79.33
CA MET A 247 27.59 -7.89 80.24
C MET A 247 28.33 -8.94 81.09
N SER A 248 29.27 -9.69 80.50
CA SER A 248 30.10 -10.64 81.25
C SER A 248 30.95 -9.93 82.32
N THR A 249 31.56 -8.80 81.96
CA THR A 249 32.34 -7.97 82.89
C THR A 249 31.47 -7.45 84.05
N MET A 250 30.23 -7.04 83.77
CA MET A 250 29.27 -6.62 84.79
C MET A 250 28.94 -7.77 85.77
N THR A 251 28.69 -8.98 85.27
CA THR A 251 28.44 -10.17 86.11
C THR A 251 29.62 -10.48 87.03
N ILE A 252 30.86 -10.39 86.53
CA ILE A 252 32.08 -10.61 87.33
C ILE A 252 32.17 -9.59 88.46
N ASN A 253 31.97 -8.31 88.16
CA ASN A 253 32.01 -7.25 89.16
C ASN A 253 30.92 -7.44 90.23
N LEU A 254 29.70 -7.79 89.84
CA LEU A 254 28.61 -8.10 90.77
C LEU A 254 28.95 -9.30 91.67
N ARG A 255 29.53 -10.37 91.10
CA ARG A 255 29.93 -11.57 91.85
C ARG A 255 31.03 -11.23 92.87
N GLU A 256 31.99 -10.39 92.49
CA GLU A 256 33.05 -9.93 93.40
C GLU A 256 32.50 -9.06 94.54
N LEU A 257 31.58 -8.15 94.24
CA LEU A 257 30.90 -7.34 95.26
C LEU A 257 30.15 -8.20 96.27
N VAL A 258 29.36 -9.18 95.81
CA VAL A 258 28.66 -10.12 96.70
C VAL A 258 29.65 -10.94 97.54
N LYS A 259 30.74 -11.43 96.95
CA LYS A 259 31.78 -12.17 97.68
C LYS A 259 32.43 -11.33 98.77
N ARG A 260 32.74 -10.06 98.50
CA ARG A 260 33.30 -9.12 99.49
C ARG A 260 32.32 -8.86 100.64
N ILE A 261 31.02 -8.75 100.36
CA ILE A 261 29.98 -8.60 101.39
C ILE A 261 29.93 -9.84 102.29
N VAL A 262 29.92 -11.05 101.70
CA VAL A 262 29.89 -12.31 102.47
C VAL A 262 31.16 -12.46 103.33
N GLN A 263 32.33 -12.16 102.79
CA GLN A 263 33.60 -12.21 103.57
C GLN A 263 33.65 -11.19 104.70
N GLY A 264 33.01 -10.03 104.55
CA GLY A 264 32.88 -9.04 105.61
C GLY A 264 31.94 -9.47 106.74
N ILE A 265 31.01 -10.40 106.48
CA ILE A 265 30.10 -10.95 107.49
C ILE A 265 30.79 -12.07 108.31
N ASP A 266 31.72 -12.82 107.74
CA ASP A 266 32.50 -13.87 108.46
C ASP A 266 33.57 -13.31 109.42
N GLN A 267 33.82 -11.99 109.43
CA GLN A 267 34.77 -11.33 110.33
C GLN A 267 34.10 -10.65 111.55
N LEU A 268 32.80 -10.88 111.77
CA LEU A 268 32.02 -10.42 112.92
C LEU A 268 31.60 -11.62 113.79
#